data_AF-A0A354QBF5-F1
#
_entry.id   AF-A0A354QBF5-F1
#
_cell.length_a   1.000
_cell.length_b   1.000
_cell.length_c   1.000
_cell.angle_alpha   90.00
_cell.angle_beta   90.00
_cell.angle_gamma   90.00
#
_symmetry.space_group_name_H-M   'P 1'
#
loop_
_entity.id
_entity.type
_entity.pdbx_description
1 polymer ?
#
loop_
_entity_poly.entity_id
_entity_poly.type
_entity_poly.pdbx_seq_one_letter_code
_entity_poly.pdbx_strand_id
1 'polypeptide(L)'
;MLDIIDTHQHLWNLDRLKLPWVEGVPALNRSFEISDYLKASASSGIRRTVYMEVDAHPDDKQKEIDDLTLHCKADSDVMLGMVVSADPCKAGFTEFLDANSGNPFIKGVRQVLHNPEIPPKYCLTPEFVRGIRELGKRKLLFDICIRPAELHDAV
;
A
#
# COMPACT_ATOMS: atom_id res chain seq x y z
N MET A 1 28.24 -6.77 6.89
CA MET A 1 27.18 -5.92 7.47
C MET A 1 25.86 -6.48 6.96
N LEU A 2 24.87 -6.68 7.84
CA LEU A 2 23.57 -7.24 7.44
C LEU A 2 22.80 -6.22 6.60
N ASP A 3 22.13 -6.69 5.55
CA ASP A 3 21.27 -5.87 4.70
C ASP A 3 19.84 -5.94 5.24
N ILE A 4 19.46 -4.95 6.05
CA ILE A 4 18.15 -4.90 6.71
C ILE A 4 17.19 -4.11 5.83
N ILE A 5 16.06 -4.73 5.50
CA ILE A 5 14.99 -4.13 4.73
C ILE A 5 13.78 -3.96 5.65
N ASP A 6 13.29 -2.73 5.75
CA ASP A 6 11.99 -2.43 6.34
C ASP A 6 10.91 -2.72 5.31
N THR A 7 10.17 -3.81 5.49
CA THR A 7 9.22 -4.27 4.48
C THR A 7 7.85 -3.62 4.58
N HIS A 8 7.61 -2.75 5.57
CA HIS A 8 6.29 -2.19 5.82
C HIS A 8 6.36 -0.77 6.38
N GLN A 9 6.38 0.20 5.47
CA GLN A 9 6.53 1.60 5.82
C GLN A 9 5.50 2.48 5.13
N HIS A 10 4.98 3.47 5.87
CA HIS A 10 4.02 4.44 5.37
C HIS A 10 4.64 5.85 5.31
N LEU A 11 4.28 6.59 4.27
CA LEU A 11 4.58 8.02 4.06
C LEU A 11 3.34 8.68 3.49
N TRP A 12 3.12 9.94 3.84
CA TRP A 12 2.04 10.72 3.25
C TRP A 12 2.28 12.21 3.37
N ASN A 13 1.70 12.93 2.41
CA ASN A 13 1.67 14.39 2.40
C ASN A 13 0.21 14.87 2.44
N LEU A 14 -0.22 15.49 3.55
CA LEU A 14 -1.59 15.96 3.72
C LEU A 14 -1.94 17.19 2.87
N ASP A 15 -0.96 17.87 2.27
CA ASP A 15 -1.22 18.92 1.27
C ASP A 15 -1.57 18.33 -0.10
N ARG A 16 -1.32 17.03 -0.31
CA ARG A 16 -1.53 16.33 -1.59
C ARG A 16 -2.62 15.26 -1.52
N LEU A 17 -2.68 14.51 -0.43
CA LEU A 17 -3.58 13.38 -0.24
C LEU A 17 -4.61 13.67 0.84
N LYS A 18 -5.87 13.32 0.56
CA LYS A 18 -6.94 13.31 1.55
C LYS A 18 -6.90 11.99 2.31
N LEU A 19 -6.62 12.05 3.62
CA LEU A 19 -6.63 10.90 4.53
C LEU A 19 -7.65 11.13 5.68
N PRO A 20 -8.96 10.94 5.46
CA PRO A 20 -9.96 11.25 6.49
C PRO A 20 -9.73 10.53 7.83
N TRP A 21 -9.14 9.32 7.80
CA TRP A 21 -8.87 8.53 9.00
C TRP A 21 -7.86 9.18 9.95
N VAL A 22 -6.99 10.09 9.48
CA VAL A 22 -6.01 10.78 10.36
C VAL A 22 -6.67 11.83 11.26
N GLU A 23 -7.85 12.34 10.92
CA GLU A 23 -8.57 13.34 11.71
C GLU A 23 -8.88 12.84 13.12
N GLY A 24 -9.13 11.53 13.25
CA GLY A 24 -9.36 10.85 14.53
C GLY A 24 -8.08 10.52 15.32
N VAL A 25 -6.89 10.78 14.77
CA VAL A 25 -5.60 10.40 15.37
C VAL A 25 -4.63 11.60 15.35
N PRO A 26 -4.71 12.51 16.35
CA PRO A 26 -3.95 13.76 16.34
C PRO A 26 -2.43 13.61 16.15
N ALA A 27 -1.84 12.53 16.65
CA ALA A 27 -0.41 12.25 16.48
C ALA A 27 0.00 11.95 15.02
N LEU A 28 -0.95 11.50 14.21
CA LEU A 28 -0.77 11.17 12.79
C LEU A 28 -1.34 12.22 11.84
N ASN A 29 -2.05 13.24 12.36
CA ASN A 29 -2.65 14.32 11.57
C ASN A 29 -1.62 15.39 11.17
N ARG A 30 -0.56 14.96 10.48
CA ARG A 30 0.49 15.76 9.85
C ARG A 30 1.15 14.96 8.73
N SER A 31 1.88 15.61 7.83
CA SER A 31 2.68 14.90 6.82
C SER A 31 3.87 14.16 7.45
N PHE A 32 4.20 13.01 6.86
CA PHE A 32 5.40 12.22 7.13
C PHE A 32 6.09 11.93 5.80
N GLU A 33 7.24 12.55 5.60
CA GLU A 33 7.98 12.51 4.34
C GLU A 33 9.18 11.56 4.43
N ILE A 34 9.79 11.22 3.29
CA ILE A 34 10.95 10.34 3.25
C ILE A 34 12.12 10.85 4.11
N SER A 35 12.27 12.16 4.24
CA SER A 35 13.29 12.79 5.11
C SER A 35 13.05 12.51 6.60
N ASP A 36 11.79 12.48 7.04
CA ASP A 36 11.42 12.09 8.40
C ASP A 36 11.79 10.63 8.67
N TYR A 37 11.49 9.76 7.70
CA TYR A 37 11.83 8.34 7.80
C TYR A 37 13.34 8.10 7.87
N LEU A 38 14.12 8.71 6.97
CA LEU A 38 15.59 8.58 6.96
C LEU A 38 16.22 9.08 8.27
N LYS A 39 15.67 10.15 8.85
CA LYS A 39 16.11 10.65 10.16
C LYS A 39 15.77 9.66 11.27
N ALA A 40 14.60 9.04 11.23
CA ALA A 40 14.17 8.06 12.23
C ALA A 40 14.92 6.73 12.14
N SER A 41 15.32 6.31 10.93
CA SER A 41 16.00 5.03 10.68
C SER A 41 17.54 5.10 10.70
N ALA A 42 18.13 6.29 10.85
CA ALA A 42 19.58 6.50 10.73
C ALA A 42 20.46 5.56 11.59
N SER A 43 19.98 5.16 12.78
CA SER A 43 20.71 4.26 13.70
C SER A 43 20.15 2.84 13.77
N SER A 44 19.14 2.48 12.97
CA SER A 44 18.51 1.16 13.02
C SER A 44 19.27 0.09 12.22
N GLY A 45 20.14 0.51 11.31
CA GLY A 45 20.79 -0.37 10.34
C GLY A 45 19.92 -0.75 9.14
N ILE A 46 18.68 -0.23 9.06
CA ILE A 46 17.83 -0.33 7.87
C ILE A 46 18.53 0.38 6.71
N ARG A 47 18.62 -0.32 5.58
CA ARG A 47 19.23 0.22 4.35
C ARG A 47 18.21 0.48 3.26
N ARG A 48 17.10 -0.25 3.27
CA ARG A 48 16.07 -0.26 2.24
C ARG A 48 14.69 -0.36 2.85
N THR A 49 13.70 0.15 2.13
CA THR A 49 12.30 0.12 2.52
C THR A 49 11.37 -0.33 1.39
N VAL A 50 10.20 -0.85 1.76
CA VAL A 50 9.05 -1.05 0.88
C VAL A 50 7.90 -0.20 1.39
N TYR A 51 7.36 0.63 0.50
CA TYR A 51 6.22 1.48 0.80
C TYR A 51 4.91 0.68 0.80
N MET A 52 4.02 1.02 1.73
CA MET A 52 2.67 0.49 1.82
C MET A 52 1.66 1.63 1.75
N GLU A 53 0.62 1.45 0.94
CA GLU A 53 -0.49 2.39 0.80
C GLU A 53 -1.10 2.83 2.14
N VAL A 54 -1.65 4.04 2.14
CA VAL A 54 -2.13 4.71 3.36
C VAL A 54 -3.65 4.82 3.47
N ASP A 55 -4.41 3.97 2.77
CA ASP A 55 -5.88 4.05 2.68
C ASP A 55 -6.35 5.48 2.30
N ALA A 56 -5.70 6.04 1.28
CA ALA A 56 -6.05 7.36 0.78
C ALA A 56 -7.47 7.40 0.23
N HIS A 57 -8.09 8.58 0.26
CA HIS A 57 -9.40 8.80 -0.34
C HIS A 57 -9.43 8.22 -1.77
N PRO A 58 -10.52 7.56 -2.21
CA PRO A 58 -10.55 6.85 -3.50
C PRO A 58 -10.10 7.66 -4.71
N ASP A 59 -10.38 8.97 -4.73
CA ASP A 59 -9.99 9.89 -5.80
C ASP A 59 -8.48 10.19 -5.85
N ASP A 60 -7.74 9.89 -4.78
CA ASP A 60 -6.32 10.20 -4.63
C ASP A 60 -5.41 8.98 -4.83
N LYS A 61 -5.95 7.77 -5.06
CA LYS A 61 -5.16 6.53 -5.20
C LYS A 61 -4.09 6.61 -6.31
N GLN A 62 -4.45 7.13 -7.48
CA GLN A 62 -3.46 7.29 -8.56
C GLN A 62 -2.42 8.37 -8.21
N LYS A 63 -2.83 9.43 -7.52
CA LYS A 63 -1.94 10.51 -7.09
C LYS A 63 -0.90 10.00 -6.10
N GLU A 64 -1.30 9.14 -5.17
CA GLU A 64 -0.40 8.45 -4.23
C GLU A 64 0.64 7.62 -5.01
N ILE A 65 0.20 6.81 -5.99
CA ILE A 65 1.11 6.01 -6.82
C ILE A 65 2.11 6.90 -7.57
N ASP A 66 1.63 7.99 -8.17
CA ASP A 66 2.45 8.91 -8.95
C ASP A 66 3.50 9.58 -8.07
N ASP A 67 3.11 10.04 -6.88
CA ASP A 67 4.00 10.67 -5.89
C ASP A 67 5.07 9.69 -5.41
N LEU A 68 4.69 8.48 -5.00
CA LEU A 68 5.63 7.45 -4.52
C LEU A 68 6.52 6.90 -5.64
N THR A 69 6.09 6.98 -6.89
CA THR A 69 6.93 6.64 -8.04
C THR A 69 8.09 7.62 -8.18
N LEU A 70 7.87 8.90 -7.89
CA LEU A 70 8.96 9.88 -7.87
C LEU A 70 9.97 9.56 -6.77
N HIS A 71 9.51 9.16 -5.59
CA HIS A 71 10.38 8.74 -4.49
C HIS A 71 11.22 7.50 -4.84
N CYS A 72 10.60 6.47 -5.41
CA CYS A 72 11.33 5.27 -5.86
C CYS A 72 12.37 5.57 -6.95
N LYS A 73 12.11 6.56 -7.83
CA LYS A 73 13.04 6.97 -8.88
C LYS A 73 14.19 7.84 -8.36
N ALA A 74 13.94 8.68 -7.36
CA ALA A 74 14.94 9.60 -6.82
C ALA A 74 16.10 8.86 -6.15
N ASP A 75 15.80 7.76 -5.43
CA ASP A 75 16.80 6.88 -4.84
C ASP A 75 16.28 5.43 -4.78
N SER A 76 16.49 4.72 -5.90
CA SER A 76 16.05 3.32 -6.05
C SER A 76 16.79 2.34 -5.14
N ASP A 77 17.89 2.77 -4.52
CA ASP A 77 18.63 1.96 -3.55
C ASP A 77 18.07 2.09 -2.12
N VAL A 78 17.19 3.07 -1.88
CA VAL A 78 16.48 3.27 -0.60
C VAL A 78 15.09 2.66 -0.65
N MET A 79 14.20 3.10 -1.55
CA MET A 79 12.83 2.59 -1.63
C MET A 79 12.70 1.62 -2.82
N LEU A 80 12.64 0.32 -2.52
CA LEU A 80 12.72 -0.73 -3.54
C LEU A 80 11.43 -0.93 -4.34
N GLY A 81 10.31 -0.44 -3.80
CA GLY A 81 9.00 -0.57 -4.40
C GLY A 81 7.88 -0.23 -3.45
N MET A 82 6.67 -0.46 -3.93
CA MET A 82 5.42 -0.09 -3.27
C MET A 82 4.37 -1.18 -3.41
N VAL A 83 3.54 -1.31 -2.38
CA VAL A 83 2.26 -2.01 -2.41
C VAL A 83 1.15 -0.95 -2.42
N VAL A 84 0.33 -0.94 -3.47
CA VAL A 84 -0.59 0.17 -3.76
C VAL A 84 -2.03 -0.16 -3.39
N SER A 85 -2.86 0.87 -3.16
CA SER A 85 -4.26 0.67 -2.80
C SER A 85 -5.08 0.22 -4.01
N ALA A 86 -5.70 -0.96 -3.95
CA ALA A 86 -6.65 -1.41 -4.97
C ALA A 86 -7.64 -2.42 -4.40
N ASP A 87 -8.88 -2.39 -4.89
CA ASP A 87 -9.95 -3.31 -4.48
C ASP A 87 -10.12 -4.41 -5.54
N PRO A 88 -9.78 -5.68 -5.24
CA PRO A 88 -9.90 -6.79 -6.18
C PRO A 88 -11.33 -7.09 -6.63
N CYS A 89 -12.35 -6.63 -5.91
CA CYS A 89 -13.76 -6.78 -6.25
C CYS A 89 -14.30 -5.65 -7.14
N LYS A 90 -13.58 -4.52 -7.23
CA LYS A 90 -14.11 -3.32 -7.89
C LYS A 90 -14.14 -3.46 -9.40
N ALA A 91 -15.24 -3.01 -10.02
CA ALA A 91 -15.29 -2.84 -11.47
C ALA A 91 -14.18 -1.87 -11.91
N GLY A 92 -13.41 -2.24 -12.94
CA GLY A 92 -12.24 -1.48 -13.35
C GLY A 92 -10.91 -1.93 -12.71
N PHE A 93 -10.91 -2.95 -11.84
CA PHE A 93 -9.69 -3.43 -11.20
C PHE A 93 -8.62 -3.88 -12.22
N THR A 94 -9.02 -4.63 -13.25
CA THR A 94 -8.11 -5.07 -14.31
C THR A 94 -7.54 -3.91 -15.11
N GLU A 95 -8.38 -2.94 -15.45
CA GLU A 95 -8.03 -1.73 -16.19
C GLU A 95 -7.07 -0.84 -15.38
N PHE A 96 -7.28 -0.76 -14.07
CA PHE A 96 -6.36 -0.09 -13.15
C PHE A 96 -4.98 -0.77 -13.14
N LEU A 97 -4.94 -2.11 -13.10
CA LEU A 97 -3.69 -2.87 -13.18
C LEU A 97 -3.00 -2.71 -14.54
N ASP A 98 -3.77 -2.62 -15.63
CA ASP A 98 -3.24 -2.39 -16.97
C ASP A 98 -2.61 -1.00 -17.10
N ALA A 99 -3.31 0.03 -16.64
CA ALA A 99 -2.84 1.41 -16.65
C ALA A 99 -1.52 1.59 -15.87
N ASN A 100 -1.33 0.80 -14.80
CA ASN A 100 -0.15 0.87 -13.94
C ASN A 100 0.93 -0.18 -14.25
N SER A 101 0.72 -1.03 -15.26
CA SER A 101 1.62 -2.15 -15.60
C SER A 101 3.03 -1.72 -16.02
N GLY A 102 3.19 -0.48 -16.49
CA GLY A 102 4.48 0.11 -16.85
C GLY A 102 5.32 0.59 -15.67
N ASN A 103 4.78 0.56 -14.44
CA ASN A 103 5.49 1.01 -13.24
C ASN A 103 6.22 -0.16 -12.56
N PRO A 104 7.56 -0.27 -12.69
CA PRO A 104 8.30 -1.42 -12.17
C PRO A 104 8.38 -1.44 -10.63
N PHE A 105 8.03 -0.34 -9.96
CA PHE A 105 8.09 -0.22 -8.51
C PHE A 105 6.86 -0.81 -7.82
N ILE A 106 5.75 -0.99 -8.54
CA ILE A 106 4.55 -1.63 -7.97
C ILE A 106 4.82 -3.13 -7.85
N LYS A 107 4.89 -3.62 -6.61
CA LYS A 107 5.16 -5.04 -6.30
C LYS A 107 3.90 -5.80 -5.93
N GLY A 108 2.83 -5.10 -5.59
CA GLY A 108 1.57 -5.69 -5.21
C GLY A 108 0.51 -4.65 -4.93
N VAL A 109 -0.64 -5.15 -4.49
CA VAL A 109 -1.74 -4.31 -4.03
C VAL A 109 -2.17 -4.69 -2.63
N ARG A 110 -2.82 -3.76 -1.94
CA ARG A 110 -3.42 -3.94 -0.63
C ARG A 110 -4.82 -3.36 -0.63
N GLN A 111 -5.70 -4.01 0.12
CA GLN A 111 -6.99 -3.46 0.53
C GLN A 111 -7.10 -3.62 2.03
N VAL A 112 -7.44 -2.53 2.73
CA VAL A 112 -7.73 -2.58 4.16
C VAL A 112 -9.08 -3.27 4.37
N LEU A 113 -9.07 -4.49 4.88
CA LEU A 113 -10.28 -5.28 5.16
C LEU A 113 -10.73 -5.17 6.61
N HIS A 114 -9.91 -4.58 7.48
CA HIS A 114 -10.26 -4.49 8.90
C HIS A 114 -11.28 -3.39 9.24
N ASN A 115 -11.62 -2.53 8.26
CA ASN A 115 -12.55 -1.42 8.43
C ASN A 115 -13.96 -1.93 8.74
N PRO A 116 -14.71 -1.30 9.67
CA PRO A 116 -16.04 -1.78 10.09
C PRO A 116 -17.05 -1.96 8.96
N GLU A 117 -16.88 -1.23 7.85
CA GLU A 117 -17.76 -1.27 6.68
C GLU A 117 -17.55 -2.53 5.82
N ILE A 118 -16.40 -3.21 5.96
CA ILE A 118 -16.10 -4.45 5.25
C ILE A 118 -16.65 -5.63 6.06
N PRO A 119 -17.61 -6.41 5.53
CA PRO A 119 -18.18 -7.53 6.26
C PRO A 119 -17.19 -8.69 6.42
N PRO A 120 -17.33 -9.56 7.44
CA PRO A 120 -16.59 -10.81 7.52
C PRO A 120 -16.75 -11.65 6.25
N LYS A 121 -15.75 -12.48 5.91
CA LYS A 121 -15.72 -13.31 4.70
C LYS A 121 -15.69 -12.56 3.37
N TYR A 122 -15.48 -11.24 3.37
CA TYR A 122 -15.41 -10.45 2.15
C TYR A 122 -14.33 -10.96 1.17
N CYS A 123 -13.15 -11.33 1.68
CA CYS A 123 -12.07 -11.89 0.87
C CYS A 123 -12.33 -13.30 0.33
N LEU A 124 -13.38 -13.98 0.81
CA LEU A 124 -13.82 -15.28 0.32
C LEU A 124 -14.84 -15.18 -0.82
N THR A 125 -15.31 -13.97 -1.15
CA THR A 125 -16.26 -13.79 -2.24
C THR A 125 -15.65 -14.24 -3.59
N PRO A 126 -16.45 -14.80 -4.50
CA PRO A 126 -15.97 -15.18 -5.83
C PRO A 126 -15.29 -14.03 -6.58
N GLU A 127 -15.77 -12.80 -6.40
CA GLU A 127 -15.23 -11.57 -6.99
C GLU A 127 -13.81 -11.31 -6.49
N PHE A 128 -13.61 -11.35 -5.17
CA PHE A 128 -12.31 -11.12 -4.55
C PHE A 128 -11.32 -12.19 -5.00
N VAL A 129 -11.71 -13.46 -4.95
CA VAL A 129 -10.85 -14.59 -5.38
C VAL A 129 -10.48 -14.46 -6.86
N ARG A 130 -11.38 -13.99 -7.73
CA ARG A 130 -11.04 -13.70 -9.14
C ARG A 130 -10.00 -12.60 -9.23
N GLY A 131 -10.17 -11.49 -8.51
CA GLY A 131 -9.19 -10.40 -8.47
C GLY A 131 -7.80 -10.85 -7.98
N ILE A 132 -7.74 -11.65 -6.91
CA ILE A 132 -6.46 -12.23 -6.42
C ILE A 132 -5.81 -13.12 -7.48
N ARG A 133 -6.59 -13.92 -8.24
CA ARG A 133 -6.06 -14.71 -9.35
C ARG A 133 -5.51 -13.83 -10.49
N GLU A 134 -6.12 -12.67 -10.76
CA GLU A 134 -5.58 -11.72 -11.74
C GLU A 134 -4.23 -11.14 -11.30
N LEU A 135 -4.05 -10.83 -10.00
CA LEU A 135 -2.76 -10.42 -9.46
C LEU A 135 -1.70 -11.53 -9.66
N GLY A 136 -2.06 -12.78 -9.38
CA GLY A 136 -1.18 -13.93 -9.56
C GLY A 136 -0.69 -14.09 -11.00
N LYS A 137 -1.56 -13.91 -12.01
CA LYS A 137 -1.17 -13.93 -13.43
C LYS A 137 -0.16 -12.85 -13.79
N ARG A 138 -0.23 -11.70 -13.11
CA ARG A 138 0.65 -10.54 -13.29
C ARG A 138 1.90 -10.58 -12.42
N LYS A 139 2.07 -11.62 -11.60
CA LYS A 139 3.14 -11.75 -10.60
C LYS A 139 3.17 -10.60 -9.59
N LEU A 140 1.99 -10.06 -9.27
CA LEU A 140 1.80 -9.06 -8.23
C LEU A 140 1.41 -9.74 -6.91
N LEU A 141 1.91 -9.19 -5.82
CA LEU A 141 1.56 -9.62 -4.47
C LEU A 141 0.19 -9.06 -4.04
N PHE A 142 -0.44 -9.72 -3.08
CA PHE A 142 -1.53 -9.14 -2.30
C PHE A 142 -1.12 -9.08 -0.83
N ASP A 143 -1.11 -7.89 -0.24
CA ASP A 143 -0.86 -7.71 1.20
C ASP A 143 -2.20 -7.76 1.95
N ILE A 144 -2.35 -8.74 2.83
CA ILE A 144 -3.59 -8.97 3.58
C ILE A 144 -3.60 -8.12 4.86
N CYS A 145 -4.61 -7.26 5.00
CA CYS A 145 -4.83 -6.44 6.19
C CYS A 145 -6.24 -6.69 6.74
N ILE A 146 -6.36 -7.58 7.73
CA ILE A 146 -7.65 -8.12 8.19
C ILE A 146 -7.79 -8.08 9.72
N ARG A 147 -9.01 -8.19 10.25
CA ARG A 147 -9.26 -8.28 11.70
C ARG A 147 -8.74 -9.59 12.27
N PRO A 148 -8.27 -9.61 13.54
CA PRO A 148 -7.80 -10.85 14.18
C PRO A 148 -8.84 -11.98 14.19
N ALA A 149 -10.12 -11.66 14.36
CA ALA A 149 -11.21 -12.65 14.37
C ALA A 149 -11.48 -13.30 13.00
N GLU A 150 -10.92 -12.75 11.93
CA GLU A 150 -11.15 -13.15 10.54
C GLU A 150 -9.92 -13.77 9.89
N LEU A 151 -8.86 -14.07 10.66
CA LEU A 151 -7.65 -14.71 10.12
C LEU A 151 -7.95 -16.01 9.36
N HIS A 152 -9.01 -16.73 9.73
CA HIS A 152 -9.47 -17.93 9.03
C HIS A 152 -10.03 -17.68 7.62
N ASP A 153 -10.32 -16.43 7.26
CA ASP A 153 -10.78 -16.05 5.92
C ASP A 153 -9.61 -15.85 4.93
N ALA A 154 -8.36 -15.90 5.42
CA ALA A 154 -7.13 -15.63 4.65
C ALA A 154 -6.12 -16.79 4.69
N VAL A 155 -6.61 -18.04 4.66
CA VAL A 155 -5.82 -19.29 4.70
C VAL A 155 -5.72 -20.00 3.36
#